data_AF-A0A966WQG3-F1
#
_entry.id   AF-A0A966WQG3-F1
#
_cell.length_a   1.000
_cell.length_b   1.000
_cell.length_c   1.000
_cell.angle_alpha   90.00
_cell.angle_beta   90.00
_cell.angle_gamma   90.00
#
_symmetry.space_group_name_H-M   'P 1'
#
loop_
_entity.id
_entity.type
_entity.pdbx_description
1 polymer ?
#
loop_
_entity_poly.entity_id
_entity_poly.type
_entity_poly.pdbx_seq_one_letter_code
_entity_poly.pdbx_strand_id
1 'polypeptide(L)'
;MLSAAIGRYAHTAALLDGAVSAPGLRLECAEVPVISRAFAPMVREGRYAISEMAIATWLQAREHDKGLVLLPWALAARFQDSAMLCRADAPLAPGALAGKRVGVRAYSQTTGMWLRRIRPAEHRT
;
A
#
# COMPACT_ATOMS: atom_id res chain seq x y z
N MET A 1 -14.92 21.53 -0.86
CA MET A 1 -13.72 21.04 -0.14
C MET A 1 -13.80 19.52 -0.17
N LEU A 2 -12.73 18.84 -0.54
CA LEU A 2 -12.70 17.38 -0.68
C LEU A 2 -11.94 16.78 0.49
N SER A 3 -12.56 15.85 1.22
CA SER A 3 -11.87 15.11 2.28
C SER A 3 -10.89 14.11 1.67
N ALA A 4 -9.67 14.08 2.19
CA ALA A 4 -8.60 13.23 1.70
C ALA A 4 -7.93 12.46 2.85
N ALA A 5 -7.56 11.21 2.61
CA ALA A 5 -6.67 10.44 3.50
C ALA A 5 -5.40 10.10 2.74
N ILE A 6 -4.29 10.78 3.05
CA ILE A 6 -3.00 10.64 2.34
C ILE A 6 -1.89 10.52 3.38
N GLY A 7 -0.95 9.58 3.18
CA GLY A 7 0.21 9.43 4.04
C GLY A 7 1.19 10.60 3.89
N ARG A 8 1.89 10.94 4.98
CA ARG A 8 2.96 11.95 4.95
C ARG A 8 4.28 11.32 4.49
N TYR A 9 4.72 11.72 3.31
CA TYR A 9 5.99 11.38 2.67
C TYR A 9 6.69 12.66 2.21
N ALA A 10 7.98 12.56 1.86
CA ALA A 10 8.73 13.73 1.37
C ALA A 10 8.03 14.42 0.18
N HIS A 11 7.40 13.66 -0.72
CA HIS A 11 6.74 14.18 -1.91
C HIS A 11 5.25 14.56 -1.70
N THR A 12 4.62 14.17 -0.58
CA THR A 12 3.25 14.58 -0.23
C THR A 12 3.21 15.68 0.83
N ALA A 13 4.31 15.92 1.55
CA ALA A 13 4.39 16.91 2.63
C ALA A 13 3.94 18.30 2.18
N ALA A 14 4.44 18.79 1.04
CA ALA A 14 4.08 20.12 0.54
C ALA A 14 2.57 20.27 0.23
N LEU A 15 1.90 19.18 -0.16
CA LEU A 15 0.44 19.16 -0.34
C LEU A 15 -0.27 19.20 1.02
N LEU A 16 0.18 18.38 1.98
CA LEU A 16 -0.40 18.30 3.33
C LEU A 16 -0.19 19.59 4.13
N ASP A 17 0.92 20.29 3.91
CA ASP A 17 1.28 21.55 4.57
C ASP A 17 0.63 22.77 3.88
N GLY A 18 -0.09 22.55 2.77
CA GLY A 18 -0.74 23.62 2.01
C GLY A 18 0.21 24.50 1.18
N ALA A 19 1.49 24.12 1.08
CA ALA A 19 2.48 24.82 0.27
C ALA A 19 2.24 24.66 -1.24
N VAL A 20 1.58 23.58 -1.66
CA VAL A 20 1.12 23.36 -3.03
C VAL A 20 -0.41 23.47 -3.07
N SER A 21 -0.92 24.33 -3.95
CA SER A 21 -2.35 24.46 -4.23
C SER A 21 -2.60 24.53 -5.73
N ALA A 22 -3.80 24.15 -6.15
CA ALA A 22 -4.26 24.29 -7.52
C ALA A 22 -5.57 25.08 -7.54
N PRO A 23 -5.80 25.98 -8.51
CA PRO A 23 -7.05 26.70 -8.64
C PRO A 23 -8.25 25.74 -8.66
N GLY A 24 -9.23 25.98 -7.79
CA GLY A 24 -10.44 25.14 -7.68
C GLY A 24 -10.28 23.86 -6.84
N LEU A 25 -9.07 23.48 -6.43
CA LEU A 25 -8.84 22.31 -5.58
C LEU A 25 -8.57 22.73 -4.13
N ARG A 26 -9.45 22.29 -3.22
CA ARG A 26 -9.25 22.42 -1.77
C ARG A 26 -9.38 21.05 -1.13
N LEU A 27 -8.26 20.51 -0.65
CA LEU A 27 -8.20 19.25 0.07
C LEU A 27 -8.20 19.49 1.57
N GLU A 28 -9.02 18.74 2.29
CA GLU A 28 -8.97 18.62 3.74
C GLU A 28 -8.39 17.25 4.07
N CYS A 29 -7.10 17.22 4.43
CA CYS A 29 -6.39 15.97 4.67
C CYS A 29 -6.58 15.53 6.12
N ALA A 30 -7.20 14.36 6.31
CA ALA A 30 -7.36 13.74 7.62
C ALA A 30 -6.00 13.33 8.18
N GLU A 31 -5.78 13.61 9.47
CA GLU A 31 -4.60 13.13 10.17
C GLU A 31 -4.73 11.63 10.48
N VAL A 32 -4.00 10.81 9.72
CA VAL A 32 -4.00 9.36 9.87
C VAL A 32 -2.56 8.91 10.14
N PRO A 33 -2.16 8.72 11.42
CA PRO A 33 -0.77 8.40 11.78
C PRO A 33 -0.22 7.15 11.09
N VAL A 34 -1.09 6.19 10.79
CA VAL A 34 -0.77 5.00 10.00
C VAL A 34 -1.77 4.91 8.87
N ILE A 35 -1.37 5.32 7.66
CA ILE A 35 -2.27 5.50 6.53
C ILE A 35 -3.10 4.25 6.19
N SER A 36 -2.59 3.05 6.47
CA SER A 36 -3.34 1.80 6.24
C SER A 36 -4.63 1.68 7.06
N ARG A 37 -4.79 2.47 8.13
CA ARG A 37 -6.04 2.57 8.90
C ARG A 37 -7.16 3.27 8.12
N ALA A 38 -6.86 4.06 7.10
CA ALA A 38 -7.86 4.69 6.23
C ALA A 38 -8.49 3.72 5.22
N PHE A 39 -7.81 2.60 4.90
CA PHE A 39 -8.22 1.73 3.79
C PHE A 39 -9.56 1.04 4.03
N ALA A 40 -9.78 0.45 5.21
CA ALA A 40 -11.02 -0.24 5.51
C ALA A 40 -12.22 0.72 5.60
N PRO A 41 -12.13 1.89 6.28
CA PRO A 41 -13.18 2.90 6.23
C PRO A 41 -13.48 3.40 4.82
N MET A 42 -12.44 3.62 3.99
CA MET A 42 -12.65 4.00 2.60
C MET A 42 -13.47 2.96 1.82
N VAL A 43 -13.07 1.68 1.89
CA VAL A 43 -13.73 0.61 1.14
C VAL A 43 -15.14 0.29 1.64
N ARG A 44 -15.37 0.38 2.96
CA ARG A 44 -16.63 -0.03 3.59
C ARG A 44 -17.68 1.08 3.60
N GLU A 45 -17.23 2.32 3.79
CA GLU A 45 -18.11 3.46 4.11
C GLU A 45 -17.97 4.61 3.11
N GLY A 46 -16.99 4.58 2.21
CA GLY A 46 -16.69 5.74 1.35
C GLY A 46 -16.28 6.96 2.18
N ARG A 47 -15.58 6.74 3.30
CA ARG A 47 -15.33 7.76 4.33
C ARG A 47 -14.62 9.03 3.82
N TYR A 48 -13.86 8.93 2.74
CA TYR A 48 -13.11 10.04 2.15
C TYR A 48 -13.48 10.19 0.68
N ALA A 49 -13.43 11.42 0.16
CA ALA A 49 -13.57 11.64 -1.27
C ALA A 49 -12.33 11.10 -2.04
N ILE A 50 -11.15 11.20 -1.42
CA ILE A 50 -9.88 10.68 -1.95
C ILE A 50 -9.17 9.90 -0.84
N SER A 51 -8.65 8.71 -1.12
CA SER A 51 -7.85 7.96 -0.14
C SER A 51 -6.69 7.28 -0.83
N GLU A 52 -5.51 7.39 -0.23
CA GLU A 52 -4.45 6.44 -0.46
C GLU A 52 -4.96 5.02 -0.12
N MET A 53 -4.53 4.04 -0.90
CA MET A 53 -4.96 2.66 -0.72
C MET A 53 -3.88 1.68 -1.16
N ALA A 54 -3.73 0.60 -0.40
CA ALA A 54 -2.97 -0.55 -0.86
C ALA A 54 -3.61 -1.16 -2.11
N ILE A 55 -2.81 -1.41 -3.16
CA ILE A 55 -3.32 -1.95 -4.43
C ILE A 55 -4.08 -3.27 -4.28
N ALA A 56 -3.63 -4.17 -3.39
CA ALA A 56 -4.34 -5.42 -3.14
C ALA A 56 -5.74 -5.19 -2.55
N THR A 57 -5.90 -4.16 -1.71
CA THR A 57 -7.19 -3.75 -1.16
C THR A 57 -8.09 -3.18 -2.25
N TRP A 58 -7.56 -2.32 -3.13
CA TRP A 58 -8.35 -1.78 -4.24
C TRP A 58 -8.80 -2.88 -5.22
N LEU A 59 -7.94 -3.85 -5.54
CA LEU A 59 -8.30 -4.98 -6.41
C LEU A 59 -9.47 -5.79 -5.84
N GLN A 60 -9.46 -6.06 -4.52
CA GLN A 60 -10.59 -6.71 -3.85
C GLN A 60 -11.85 -5.82 -3.90
N ALA A 61 -11.71 -4.51 -3.67
CA ALA A 61 -12.83 -3.58 -3.74
C ALA A 61 -13.44 -3.51 -5.14
N ARG A 62 -12.61 -3.58 -6.18
CA ARG A 62 -13.05 -3.66 -7.58
C ARG A 62 -13.81 -4.95 -7.87
N GLU A 63 -13.28 -6.10 -7.43
CA GLU A 63 -13.95 -7.40 -7.60
C GLU A 63 -15.33 -7.44 -6.90
N HIS A 64 -15.50 -6.65 -5.83
CA HIS A 64 -16.76 -6.52 -5.11
C HIS A 64 -17.57 -5.26 -5.49
N ASP A 65 -17.31 -4.68 -6.67
CA ASP A 65 -18.04 -3.54 -7.23
C ASP A 65 -18.26 -2.37 -6.25
N LYS A 66 -17.23 -2.04 -5.45
CA LYS A 66 -17.30 -0.96 -4.45
C LYS A 66 -17.33 0.46 -5.04
N GLY A 67 -17.38 0.60 -6.37
CA GLY A 67 -17.48 1.91 -7.04
C GLY A 67 -16.24 2.80 -6.89
N LEU A 68 -15.09 2.22 -6.52
CA LEU A 68 -13.84 2.97 -6.34
C LEU A 68 -13.05 3.10 -7.65
N VAL A 69 -12.72 4.33 -8.02
CA VAL A 69 -11.85 4.63 -9.17
C VAL A 69 -10.40 4.72 -8.70
N LEU A 70 -9.50 3.98 -9.35
CA LEU A 70 -8.06 4.09 -9.10
C LEU A 70 -7.47 5.23 -9.91
N LEU A 71 -6.71 6.08 -9.24
CA LEU A 71 -5.92 7.11 -9.85
C LEU A 71 -4.50 6.59 -10.15
N PRO A 72 -3.85 7.02 -11.25
CA PRO A 72 -2.58 6.44 -11.72
C PRO A 72 -1.36 6.99 -10.97
N TRP A 73 -1.45 7.18 -9.65
CA TRP A 73 -0.37 7.72 -8.81
C TRP A 73 -0.03 6.77 -7.68
N ALA A 74 1.21 6.29 -7.65
CA ALA A 74 1.75 5.53 -6.53
C ALA A 74 2.39 6.49 -5.53
N LEU A 75 1.82 6.58 -4.32
CA LEU A 75 2.36 7.41 -3.23
C LEU A 75 3.43 6.67 -2.41
N ALA A 76 3.39 5.34 -2.39
CA ALA A 76 4.40 4.54 -1.72
C ALA A 76 4.69 3.26 -2.52
N ALA A 77 5.98 3.04 -2.78
CA ALA A 77 6.49 1.82 -3.40
C ALA A 77 7.80 1.42 -2.73
N ARG A 78 7.99 0.12 -2.50
CA ARG A 78 9.23 -0.45 -1.96
C ARG A 78 9.42 -1.86 -2.44
N PHE A 79 10.67 -2.30 -2.52
CA PHE A 79 11.00 -3.72 -2.65
C PHE A 79 10.50 -4.48 -1.42
N GLN A 80 9.96 -5.68 -1.65
CA GLN A 80 9.28 -6.46 -0.61
C GLN A 80 10.19 -7.51 0.03
N ASP A 81 11.39 -7.73 -0.51
CA ASP A 81 12.32 -8.77 -0.04
C ASP A 81 12.73 -8.57 1.42
N SER A 82 12.88 -7.30 1.85
CA SER A 82 13.18 -6.95 3.25
C SER A 82 12.06 -7.27 4.24
N ALA A 83 10.86 -7.59 3.76
CA ALA A 83 9.75 -8.03 4.61
C ALA A 83 9.80 -9.53 4.91
N MET A 84 10.72 -10.28 4.29
CA MET A 84 10.96 -11.68 4.61
C MET A 84 11.79 -11.81 5.88
N LEU A 85 11.23 -12.48 6.88
CA LEU A 85 11.89 -12.71 8.15
C LEU A 85 12.02 -14.23 8.38
N CYS A 86 13.16 -14.64 8.90
CA CYS A 86 13.41 -16.00 9.37
C CYS A 86 13.90 -15.95 10.82
N ARG A 87 13.94 -17.10 11.49
CA ARG A 87 14.49 -17.17 12.84
C ARG A 87 16.00 -16.90 12.78
N ALA A 88 16.52 -16.17 13.76
CA ALA A 88 17.94 -15.81 13.81
C ALA A 88 18.86 -17.05 13.91
N ASP A 89 18.39 -18.13 14.53
CA ASP A 89 19.10 -19.40 14.67
C ASP A 89 18.94 -20.35 13.48
N ALA A 90 18.13 -19.98 12.48
CA ALA A 90 17.90 -20.76 11.27
C ALA A 90 17.80 -19.84 10.04
N PRO A 91 18.91 -19.18 9.65
CA PRO A 91 18.93 -18.30 8.49
C PRO A 91 18.61 -19.08 7.21
N LEU A 92 17.84 -18.46 6.32
CA LEU A 92 17.46 -19.04 5.03
C LEU A 92 17.95 -18.14 3.90
N ALA A 93 18.69 -18.71 2.97
CA ALA A 93 18.98 -18.07 1.70
C ALA A 93 17.70 -17.98 0.85
N PRO A 94 17.53 -16.95 0.00
CA PRO A 94 16.33 -16.81 -0.85
C PRO A 94 16.02 -18.06 -1.70
N GLY A 95 17.03 -18.72 -2.25
CA GLY A 95 16.86 -19.94 -3.06
C GLY A 95 16.41 -21.16 -2.24
N ALA A 96 16.63 -21.15 -0.92
CA ALA A 96 16.23 -22.24 -0.03
C ALA A 96 14.72 -22.27 0.25
N LEU A 97 13.94 -21.30 -0.25
CA LEU A 97 12.49 -21.24 -0.03
C LEU A 97 11.71 -22.24 -0.91
N ALA A 98 12.32 -22.77 -1.96
CA ALA A 98 11.66 -23.73 -2.85
C ALA A 98 11.13 -24.95 -2.07
N GLY A 99 9.84 -25.23 -2.22
CA GLY A 99 9.16 -26.34 -1.53
C GLY A 99 8.90 -26.10 -0.03
N LYS A 100 9.29 -24.95 0.54
CA LYS A 100 9.01 -24.62 1.94
C LYS A 100 7.68 -23.89 2.09
N ARG A 101 7.09 -23.96 3.28
CA ARG A 101 5.90 -23.20 3.66
C ARG A 101 6.32 -21.85 4.21
N VAL A 102 5.79 -20.77 3.64
CA VAL A 102 6.03 -19.39 4.09
C VAL A 102 4.78 -18.88 4.80
N GLY A 103 4.93 -18.48 6.07
CA GLY A 103 3.86 -17.87 6.83
C GLY A 103 3.58 -16.45 6.35
N VAL A 104 2.30 -16.08 6.23
CA VAL A 104 1.86 -14.73 5.89
C VAL A 104 0.84 -14.24 6.90
N ARG A 105 0.85 -12.94 7.21
CA ARG A 105 -0.14 -12.34 8.14
C ARG A 105 -1.57 -12.52 7.64
N ALA A 106 -1.80 -12.28 6.35
CA ALA A 106 -3.05 -12.59 5.67
C ALA A 106 -2.81 -12.75 4.17
N TYR A 107 -3.64 -13.57 3.51
CA TYR A 107 -3.54 -13.84 2.08
C TYR A 107 -3.74 -12.57 1.23
N SER A 108 -4.57 -11.63 1.68
CA SER A 108 -4.86 -10.37 0.99
C SER A 108 -3.80 -9.28 1.21
N GLN A 109 -2.74 -9.53 1.96
CA GLN A 109 -1.68 -8.54 2.18
C GLN A 109 -0.84 -8.32 0.92
N THR A 110 -0.65 -7.05 0.56
CA THR A 110 0.07 -6.60 -0.64
C THR A 110 1.49 -7.16 -0.70
N THR A 111 2.25 -7.15 0.40
CA THR A 111 3.61 -7.71 0.44
C THR A 111 3.62 -9.19 0.07
N GLY A 112 2.73 -9.99 0.68
CA GLY A 112 2.61 -11.41 0.35
C GLY A 112 2.17 -11.64 -1.09
N MET A 113 1.30 -10.79 -1.64
CA MET A 113 0.88 -10.84 -3.06
C MET A 113 2.09 -10.67 -4.00
N TRP A 114 2.95 -9.70 -3.74
CA TRP A 114 4.16 -9.48 -4.54
C TRP A 114 5.18 -10.61 -4.39
N LEU A 115 5.49 -11.02 -3.15
CA LEU A 115 6.49 -12.06 -2.88
C LEU A 115 6.12 -13.42 -3.50
N ARG A 116 4.82 -13.72 -3.65
CA ARG A 116 4.37 -14.94 -4.36
C ARG A 116 4.66 -14.91 -5.87
N ARG A 117 4.77 -13.73 -6.46
CA ARG A 117 4.95 -13.55 -7.90
C ARG A 117 6.42 -13.34 -8.29
N ILE A 118 7.26 -12.97 -7.33
CA ILE A 118 8.71 -12.88 -7.52
C ILE A 118 9.26 -14.31 -7.61
N ARG A 119 9.67 -14.71 -8.81
CA ARG A 119 10.55 -15.86 -8.98
C ARG A 119 11.95 -15.47 -8.47
N PRO A 120 12.72 -16.39 -7.86
CA PRO A 120 14.15 -16.17 -7.67
C PRO A 120 14.83 -16.23 -9.04
N ALA A 121 14.75 -15.14 -9.78
CA ALA A 121 15.50 -14.90 -10.99
C ALA A 121 16.19 -13.55 -10.80
N GLU A 122 17.51 -13.63 -10.64
CA GLU A 122 18.51 -12.61 -10.96
C GLU A 122 18.22 -11.15 -10.58
N HIS A 123 18.53 -10.80 -9.32
CA HIS A 123 19.10 -9.49 -9.03
C HIS A 123 20.50 -9.42 -9.69
N ARG A 124 20.56 -8.99 -10.95
CA ARG A 124 21.77 -8.37 -11.51
C ARG A 124 21.66 -6.88 -11.24
N THR A 125 22.45 -6.42 -10.28
CA THR A 125 22.90 -5.02 -10.21
C THR A 125 24.21 -4.89 -10.97
#